data_AF-A0A151MTX9-F1
#
_entry.id   AF-A0A151MTX9-F1
#
_cell.length_a   1.000
_cell.length_b   1.000
_cell.length_c   1.000
_cell.angle_alpha   90.00
_cell.angle_beta   90.00
_cell.angle_gamma   90.00
#
_symmetry.space_group_name_H-M   'P 1'
#
loop_
_entity.id
_entity.type
_entity.pdbx_description
1 polymer ?
#
loop_
_entity_poly.entity_id
_entity_poly.type
_entity_poly.pdbx_seq_one_letter_code
_entity_poly.pdbx_strand_id
1 'polypeptide(L)'
;MADEEAEQESGSLGGDRLELRRLRERLLELETGLRESAEPAAQAAAEYCQQLCQTLLEYAEKWKTSEDPLPLLEVYRVAIQSYVKARPYLTSECEKVAFVLERLSLSCVELLLCLPLDLPENKWENFQAFVRVSHEKLMENGSCELHFLATLTQEKGAWKNPVLCDILSQEPLNQDKVNEFLESEGPVLLDMRIKHLMKTKQLTQATALAKLCSDHPEISTKGSFKQTYLVCLCSGSPNEKLMEEIAEVDCKDALEMICNLESDGDEKSALILCAAFLSRQLQQGEMYCAWELTLFWSKLQQRVEPSVQVYLERCRQLSVLTKTVYHIFFLIKVINSEIEAAGLATCIELCVKALRLESSENADVKISICKTISCLLPDDLEVKRACQLSEFLLEPTVDAYYAVEMLYNQPDQKYDEENLPIPNSLRCELLLVLKTQWPFDPEFWDWKTLKRQCLALMGEEASIVSSIDELNDSEVYEKVEDCQEENKETSVNGFPGCFDEATSLLKETFVPHVTLHVKKSSKERLAAMKPLRRLGRPPKIATTNENQKSDAISKQEQRPIKKNSLYSADFIVFNDNDGSDDENDDKDKPLKKKVSQIKKNVMKLKPNRL
;
A
#
# COMPACT_ATOMS: atom_id res chain seq x y z
N MET A 1 39.69 -10.43 -46.50
CA MET A 1 38.81 -10.37 -45.32
C MET A 1 39.18 -9.20 -44.39
N ALA A 2 39.60 -8.05 -44.94
CA ALA A 2 39.89 -6.84 -44.15
C ALA A 2 39.27 -5.56 -44.76
N ASP A 3 38.54 -5.69 -45.89
CA ASP A 3 37.86 -4.56 -46.57
C ASP A 3 36.33 -4.61 -46.43
N GLU A 4 35.75 -5.69 -45.88
CA GLU A 4 34.28 -5.81 -45.73
C GLU A 4 33.74 -5.25 -44.40
N GLU A 5 34.59 -5.00 -43.40
CA GLU A 5 34.18 -4.37 -42.13
C GLU A 5 34.13 -2.83 -42.21
N ALA A 6 34.87 -2.21 -43.15
CA ALA A 6 34.89 -0.76 -43.30
C ALA A 6 33.68 -0.19 -44.08
N GLU A 7 32.99 -1.00 -44.89
CA GLU A 7 31.83 -0.54 -45.67
C GLU A 7 30.52 -0.57 -44.85
N GLN A 8 30.40 -1.41 -43.82
CA GLN A 8 29.21 -1.48 -42.96
C GLN A 8 29.09 -0.28 -41.99
N GLU A 9 30.20 0.28 -41.50
CA GLU A 9 30.16 1.51 -40.69
C GLU A 9 29.80 2.76 -41.52
N SER A 10 30.19 2.81 -42.79
CA SER A 10 29.92 3.97 -43.66
C SER A 10 28.46 4.10 -44.08
N GLY A 11 27.73 2.99 -44.18
CA GLY A 11 26.31 2.95 -44.55
C GLY A 11 25.36 3.45 -43.45
N SER A 12 25.70 3.20 -42.18
CA SER A 12 24.94 3.65 -41.00
C SER A 12 25.00 5.17 -40.82
N LEU A 13 26.21 5.75 -40.90
CA LEU A 13 26.45 7.20 -40.79
C LEU A 13 25.71 8.03 -41.86
N GLY A 14 25.49 7.46 -43.05
CA GLY A 14 24.72 8.10 -44.11
C GLY A 14 23.21 8.15 -43.85
N GLY A 15 22.67 7.07 -43.27
CA GLY A 15 21.26 6.95 -42.87
C GLY A 15 20.87 7.94 -41.78
N ASP A 16 21.69 8.04 -40.72
CA ASP A 16 21.42 8.92 -39.59
C ASP A 16 21.40 10.40 -39.99
N ARG A 17 22.32 10.81 -40.88
CA ARG A 17 22.36 12.19 -41.40
C ARG A 17 21.14 12.53 -42.26
N LEU A 18 20.59 11.56 -42.99
CA LEU A 18 19.38 11.74 -43.78
C LEU A 18 18.14 11.88 -42.88
N GLU A 19 18.02 11.02 -41.87
CA GLU A 19 16.92 11.08 -40.91
C GLU A 19 16.94 12.37 -40.08
N LEU A 20 18.12 12.84 -39.64
CA LEU A 20 18.27 14.14 -38.99
C LEU A 20 17.87 15.31 -39.88
N ARG A 21 18.11 15.22 -41.20
CA ARG A 21 17.64 16.24 -42.15
C ARG A 21 16.11 16.24 -42.23
N ARG A 22 15.49 15.07 -42.37
CA ARG A 22 14.03 14.92 -42.40
C ARG A 22 13.37 15.45 -41.12
N LEU A 23 13.97 15.19 -39.96
CA LEU A 23 13.51 15.76 -38.70
C LEU A 23 13.51 17.30 -38.74
N ARG A 24 14.61 17.92 -39.20
CA ARG A 24 14.70 19.39 -39.31
C ARG A 24 13.65 19.97 -40.25
N GLU A 25 13.42 19.33 -41.39
CA GLU A 25 12.38 19.73 -42.35
C GLU A 25 10.99 19.64 -41.71
N ARG A 26 10.67 18.53 -41.05
CA ARG A 26 9.38 18.34 -40.39
C ARG A 26 9.14 19.36 -39.27
N LEU A 27 10.15 19.63 -38.45
CA LEU A 27 10.04 20.63 -37.38
C LEU A 27 9.90 22.06 -37.92
N LEU A 28 10.50 22.36 -39.07
CA LEU A 28 10.32 23.64 -39.76
C LEU A 28 8.89 23.79 -40.33
N GLU A 29 8.29 22.71 -40.85
CA GLU A 29 6.88 22.70 -41.25
C GLU A 29 5.96 23.01 -40.06
N LEU A 30 6.22 22.43 -38.88
CA LEU A 30 5.46 22.71 -37.66
C LEU A 30 5.59 24.18 -37.23
N GLU A 31 6.80 24.73 -37.26
CA GLU A 31 7.05 26.15 -36.94
C GLU A 31 6.32 27.09 -37.91
N THR A 32 6.37 26.79 -39.21
CA THR A 32 5.71 27.58 -40.25
C THR A 32 4.18 27.50 -40.10
N GLY A 33 3.64 26.31 -39.89
CA GLY A 33 2.21 26.10 -39.65
C GLY A 33 1.70 26.82 -38.39
N LEU A 34 2.50 26.87 -37.32
CA LEU A 34 2.17 27.65 -36.12
C LEU A 34 2.09 29.16 -36.43
N ARG A 35 3.04 29.68 -37.22
CA ARG A 35 3.11 31.11 -37.57
C ARG A 35 1.99 31.54 -38.50
N GLU A 36 1.57 30.67 -39.41
CA GLU A 36 0.54 30.93 -40.42
C GLU A 36 -0.86 30.50 -39.96
N SER A 37 -1.00 29.97 -38.74
CA SER A 37 -2.27 29.45 -38.24
C SER A 37 -3.32 30.54 -38.12
N ALA A 38 -4.52 30.26 -38.66
CA ALA A 38 -5.72 31.06 -38.47
C ALA A 38 -6.51 30.67 -37.21
N GLU A 39 -6.11 29.59 -36.54
CA GLU A 39 -6.77 29.08 -35.34
C GLU A 39 -6.49 29.96 -34.12
N PRO A 40 -7.33 29.90 -33.07
CA PRO A 40 -7.05 30.57 -31.80
C PRO A 40 -5.67 30.17 -31.24
N ALA A 41 -4.93 31.13 -30.68
CA ALA A 41 -3.55 30.93 -30.23
C ALA A 41 -3.37 29.72 -29.29
N ALA A 42 -4.31 29.48 -28.38
CA ALA A 42 -4.27 28.33 -27.47
C ALA A 42 -4.45 26.98 -28.18
N GLN A 43 -5.29 26.93 -29.20
CA GLN A 43 -5.53 25.74 -30.01
C GLN A 43 -4.32 25.45 -30.90
N ALA A 44 -3.80 26.47 -31.60
CA ALA A 44 -2.60 26.37 -32.42
C ALA A 44 -1.37 25.92 -31.59
N ALA A 45 -1.20 26.47 -30.39
CA ALA A 45 -0.14 26.04 -29.46
C ALA A 45 -0.31 24.59 -29.01
N ALA A 46 -1.55 24.16 -28.72
CA ALA A 46 -1.84 22.79 -28.30
C ALA A 46 -1.58 21.78 -29.42
N GLU A 47 -1.91 22.12 -30.66
CA GLU A 47 -1.65 21.32 -31.86
C GLU A 47 -0.15 21.23 -32.16
N TYR A 48 0.56 22.36 -32.14
CA TYR A 48 2.02 22.39 -32.29
C TYR A 48 2.69 21.47 -31.26
N CYS A 49 2.34 21.61 -29.98
CA CYS A 49 2.90 20.78 -28.89
C CYS A 49 2.64 19.28 -29.11
N GLN A 50 1.43 18.92 -29.55
CA GLN A 50 1.08 17.54 -29.84
C GLN A 50 1.86 16.98 -31.03
N GLN A 51 1.96 17.73 -32.13
CA GLN A 51 2.67 17.31 -33.33
C GLN A 51 4.18 17.25 -33.11
N LEU A 52 4.74 18.18 -32.31
CA LEU A 52 6.13 18.15 -31.87
C LEU A 52 6.40 16.85 -31.10
N CYS A 53 5.61 16.54 -30.07
CA CYS A 53 5.76 15.30 -29.31
C CYS A 53 5.66 14.05 -30.19
N GLN A 54 4.69 14.01 -31.11
CA GLN A 54 4.52 12.87 -32.03
C GLN A 54 5.74 12.69 -32.94
N THR A 55 6.26 13.80 -33.48
CA THR A 55 7.47 13.80 -34.31
C THR A 55 8.67 13.32 -33.49
N LEU A 56 8.85 13.83 -32.27
CA LEU A 56 9.97 13.43 -31.43
C LEU A 56 9.91 11.95 -31.04
N LEU A 57 8.72 11.40 -30.77
CA LEU A 57 8.57 9.97 -30.50
C LEU A 57 8.97 9.12 -31.71
N GLU A 58 8.47 9.45 -32.90
CA GLU A 58 8.78 8.71 -34.13
C GLU A 58 10.29 8.69 -34.42
N TYR A 59 10.96 9.83 -34.25
CA TYR A 59 12.37 9.93 -34.52
C TYR A 59 13.21 9.34 -33.37
N ALA A 60 12.94 9.66 -32.11
CA ALA A 60 13.70 9.13 -30.97
C ALA A 60 13.66 7.59 -30.88
N GLU A 61 12.55 6.95 -31.25
CA GLU A 61 12.43 5.48 -31.26
C GLU A 61 13.44 4.80 -32.19
N LYS A 62 13.84 5.45 -33.29
CA LYS A 62 14.82 4.90 -34.25
C LYS A 62 16.21 4.68 -33.64
N TRP A 63 16.57 5.46 -32.61
CA TRP A 63 17.89 5.40 -31.96
C TRP A 63 17.85 4.91 -30.52
N LYS A 64 16.66 4.60 -29.97
CA LYS A 64 16.51 4.14 -28.59
C LYS A 64 17.11 2.75 -28.33
N THR A 65 17.32 1.96 -29.39
CA THR A 65 17.95 0.64 -29.39
C THR A 65 19.39 0.64 -29.93
N SER A 66 19.93 1.81 -30.29
CA SER A 66 21.31 1.96 -30.76
C SER A 66 22.31 1.87 -29.60
N GLU A 67 23.47 1.25 -29.82
CA GLU A 67 24.61 1.33 -28.89
C GLU A 67 25.21 2.74 -28.83
N ASP A 68 24.99 3.57 -29.86
CA ASP A 68 25.43 4.97 -29.91
C ASP A 68 24.28 5.94 -29.50
N PRO A 69 24.42 6.66 -28.37
CA PRO A 69 23.46 7.66 -27.91
C PRO A 69 23.59 9.03 -28.61
N LEU A 70 24.65 9.27 -29.39
CA LEU A 70 24.92 10.58 -30.00
C LEU A 70 23.84 11.05 -31.00
N PRO A 71 23.30 10.19 -31.90
CA PRO A 71 22.23 10.60 -32.80
C PRO A 71 21.00 11.08 -32.04
N LEU A 72 20.64 10.41 -30.94
CA LEU A 72 19.52 10.79 -30.09
C LEU A 72 19.76 12.13 -29.39
N LEU A 73 20.99 12.40 -28.95
CA LEU A 73 21.35 13.70 -28.39
C LEU A 73 21.17 14.83 -29.42
N GLU A 74 21.55 14.58 -30.68
CA GLU A 74 21.35 15.55 -31.76
C GLU A 74 19.85 15.74 -32.09
N VAL A 75 19.02 14.69 -31.99
CA VAL A 75 17.54 14.81 -32.09
C VAL A 75 17.01 15.78 -31.03
N TYR A 76 17.41 15.61 -29.75
CA TYR A 76 17.00 16.53 -28.69
C TYR A 76 17.54 17.94 -28.89
N ARG A 77 18.78 18.09 -29.33
CA ARG A 77 19.36 19.40 -29.65
C ARG A 77 18.57 20.13 -30.73
N VAL A 78 18.25 19.44 -31.84
CA VAL A 78 17.45 19.99 -32.94
C VAL A 78 16.02 20.33 -32.48
N ALA A 79 15.43 19.48 -31.65
CA ALA A 79 14.10 19.71 -31.07
C ALA A 79 14.06 20.96 -30.19
N ILE A 80 15.01 21.11 -29.26
CA ILE A 80 15.13 22.29 -28.40
C ILE A 80 15.33 23.53 -29.27
N GLN A 81 16.21 23.47 -30.27
CA GLN A 81 16.44 24.59 -31.17
C GLN A 81 15.18 25.00 -31.95
N SER A 82 14.39 24.04 -32.44
CA SER A 82 13.10 24.32 -33.10
C SER A 82 12.10 24.94 -32.12
N TYR A 83 12.02 24.40 -30.90
CA TYR A 83 11.12 24.93 -29.88
C TYR A 83 11.48 26.38 -29.51
N VAL A 84 12.78 26.69 -29.35
CA VAL A 84 13.26 28.06 -29.07
C VAL A 84 12.80 29.04 -30.15
N LYS A 85 12.79 28.63 -31.43
CA LYS A 85 12.30 29.46 -32.54
C LYS A 85 10.78 29.61 -32.54
N ALA A 86 10.05 28.55 -32.19
CA ALA A 86 8.60 28.57 -32.12
C ALA A 86 8.07 29.34 -30.89
N ARG A 87 8.85 29.41 -29.80
CA ARG A 87 8.44 29.98 -28.51
C ARG A 87 7.77 31.37 -28.56
N PRO A 88 8.24 32.34 -29.36
CA PRO A 88 7.61 33.66 -29.47
C PRO A 88 6.17 33.63 -30.02
N TYR A 89 5.80 32.55 -30.72
CA TYR A 89 4.46 32.36 -31.30
C TYR A 89 3.54 31.49 -30.42
N LEU A 90 4.07 30.91 -29.33
CA LEU A 90 3.31 30.08 -28.41
C LEU A 90 2.71 30.91 -27.28
N THR A 91 1.40 30.80 -27.09
CA THR A 91 0.71 31.43 -25.96
C THR A 91 1.03 30.73 -24.64
N SER A 92 1.25 31.51 -23.58
CA SER A 92 1.43 30.99 -22.22
C SER A 92 0.12 30.50 -21.59
N GLU A 93 -1.03 30.74 -22.22
CA GLU A 93 -2.34 30.22 -21.76
C GLU A 93 -2.48 28.70 -21.98
N CYS A 94 -1.64 28.12 -22.84
CA CYS A 94 -1.67 26.69 -23.12
C CYS A 94 -0.71 25.94 -22.19
N GLU A 95 -1.26 25.17 -21.24
CA GLU A 95 -0.49 24.37 -20.27
C GLU A 95 0.49 23.38 -20.94
N LYS A 96 0.20 22.94 -22.17
CA LYS A 96 1.06 22.02 -22.93
C LYS A 96 2.41 22.65 -23.29
N VAL A 97 2.50 23.97 -23.41
CA VAL A 97 3.72 24.68 -23.84
C VAL A 97 4.84 24.43 -22.84
N ALA A 98 4.64 24.80 -21.58
CA ALA A 98 5.59 24.55 -20.49
C ALA A 98 5.88 23.05 -20.34
N PHE A 99 4.83 22.23 -20.31
CA PHE A 99 4.94 20.79 -20.12
C PHE A 99 5.83 20.10 -21.16
N VAL A 100 5.66 20.40 -22.45
CA VAL A 100 6.46 19.77 -23.52
C VAL A 100 7.93 20.16 -23.42
N LEU A 101 8.23 21.43 -23.12
CA LEU A 101 9.61 21.87 -22.94
C LEU A 101 10.27 21.20 -21.73
N GLU A 102 9.55 21.11 -20.61
CA GLU A 102 10.01 20.41 -19.41
C GLU A 102 10.31 18.93 -19.70
N ARG A 103 9.38 18.22 -20.36
CA ARG A 103 9.58 16.80 -20.72
C ARG A 103 10.74 16.60 -21.70
N LEU A 104 10.90 17.50 -22.67
CA LEU A 104 12.03 17.49 -23.61
C LEU A 104 13.36 17.70 -22.88
N SER A 105 13.42 18.68 -21.97
CA SER A 105 14.56 18.97 -21.11
C SER A 105 14.95 17.73 -20.27
N LEU A 106 13.97 17.12 -19.58
CA LEU A 106 14.20 15.94 -18.75
C LEU A 106 14.62 14.71 -19.57
N SER A 107 14.06 14.51 -20.77
CA SER A 107 14.48 13.41 -21.65
C SER A 107 15.94 13.56 -22.09
N CYS A 108 16.36 14.81 -22.34
CA CYS A 108 17.75 15.11 -22.68
C CYS A 108 18.68 14.88 -21.47
N VAL A 109 18.29 15.32 -20.27
CA VAL A 109 19.02 15.05 -19.02
C VAL A 109 19.17 13.54 -18.78
N GLU A 110 18.08 12.77 -18.94
CA GLU A 110 18.11 11.32 -18.74
C GLU A 110 19.12 10.64 -19.68
N LEU A 111 19.15 11.05 -20.96
CA LEU A 111 20.13 10.57 -21.92
C LEU A 111 21.56 10.90 -21.49
N LEU A 112 21.83 12.15 -21.09
CA LEU A 112 23.16 12.61 -20.67
C LEU A 112 23.66 11.87 -19.42
N LEU A 113 22.78 11.59 -18.47
CA LEU A 113 23.11 10.78 -17.29
C LEU A 113 23.44 9.33 -17.66
N CYS A 114 22.83 8.81 -18.74
CA CYS A 114 22.98 7.41 -19.19
C CYS A 114 24.08 7.19 -20.24
N LEU A 115 24.89 8.20 -20.57
CA LEU A 115 25.97 8.02 -21.55
C LEU A 115 27.00 7.00 -21.03
N PRO A 116 27.35 5.96 -21.83
CA PRO A 116 28.30 4.92 -21.41
C PRO A 116 29.73 5.44 -21.31
N LEU A 117 30.06 6.48 -22.10
CA LEU A 117 31.33 7.17 -22.11
C LEU A 117 31.07 8.68 -22.11
N ASP A 118 31.94 9.43 -21.43
CA ASP A 118 31.91 10.89 -21.46
C ASP A 118 32.03 11.39 -22.91
N LEU A 119 31.28 12.45 -23.23
CA LEU A 119 31.46 13.13 -24.51
C LEU A 119 32.88 13.71 -24.59
N PRO A 120 33.53 13.66 -25.76
CA PRO A 120 34.75 14.42 -26.00
C PRO A 120 34.59 15.89 -25.60
N GLU A 121 35.61 16.50 -24.99
CA GLU A 121 35.54 17.84 -24.39
C GLU A 121 35.01 18.88 -25.37
N ASN A 122 35.45 18.84 -26.63
CA ASN A 122 34.95 19.72 -27.69
C ASN A 122 33.45 19.55 -28.00
N LYS A 123 32.92 18.33 -27.96
CA LYS A 123 31.48 18.07 -28.18
C LYS A 123 30.67 18.54 -26.98
N TRP A 124 31.18 18.35 -25.76
CA TRP A 124 30.55 18.82 -24.54
C TRP A 124 30.49 20.36 -24.50
N GLU A 125 31.60 21.05 -24.75
CA GLU A 125 31.66 22.52 -24.78
C GLU A 125 30.69 23.12 -25.81
N ASN A 126 30.62 22.51 -27.02
CA ASN A 126 29.67 22.92 -28.05
C ASN A 126 28.21 22.73 -27.60
N PHE A 127 27.91 21.62 -26.93
CA PHE A 127 26.58 21.35 -26.41
C PHE A 127 26.22 22.29 -25.25
N GLN A 128 27.15 22.51 -24.31
CA GLN A 128 27.02 23.46 -23.21
C GLN A 128 26.74 24.88 -23.72
N ALA A 129 27.50 25.36 -24.71
CA ALA A 129 27.28 26.66 -25.33
C ALA A 129 25.89 26.76 -25.99
N PHE A 130 25.45 25.68 -26.66
CA PHE A 130 24.12 25.60 -27.25
C PHE A 130 23.01 25.69 -26.18
N VAL A 131 23.12 24.94 -25.09
CA VAL A 131 22.13 24.94 -24.00
C VAL A 131 22.07 26.31 -23.35
N ARG A 132 23.22 26.95 -23.08
CA ARG A 132 23.29 28.30 -22.50
C ARG A 132 22.52 29.32 -23.34
N VAL A 133 22.82 29.39 -24.64
CA VAL A 133 22.14 30.32 -25.56
C VAL A 133 20.64 30.02 -25.67
N SER A 134 20.28 28.74 -25.74
CA SER A 134 18.87 28.32 -25.80
C SER A 134 18.11 28.69 -24.51
N HIS A 135 18.73 28.52 -23.35
CA HIS A 135 18.16 28.85 -22.05
C HIS A 135 17.94 30.36 -21.90
N GLU A 136 18.94 31.17 -22.23
CA GLU A 136 18.83 32.64 -22.23
C GLU A 136 17.67 33.11 -23.12
N LYS A 137 17.56 32.54 -24.33
CA LYS A 137 16.48 32.90 -25.28
C LYS A 137 15.09 32.49 -24.81
N LEU A 138 14.97 31.36 -24.11
CA LEU A 138 13.70 30.92 -23.54
C LEU A 138 13.31 31.77 -22.33
N MET A 139 14.27 32.17 -21.51
CA MET A 139 14.06 33.05 -20.36
C MET A 139 13.55 34.44 -20.78
N GLU A 140 14.03 34.98 -21.90
CA GLU A 140 13.48 36.23 -22.49
C GLU A 140 11.97 36.13 -22.80
N ASN A 141 11.48 34.91 -23.07
CA ASN A 141 10.07 34.62 -23.34
C ASN A 141 9.31 34.07 -22.12
N GLY A 142 9.92 34.11 -20.92
CA GLY A 142 9.32 33.65 -19.68
C GLY A 142 9.27 32.12 -19.49
N SER A 143 10.04 31.35 -20.26
CA SER A 143 10.15 29.89 -20.13
C SER A 143 11.41 29.49 -19.37
N CYS A 144 11.23 28.88 -18.19
CA CYS A 144 12.32 28.44 -17.31
C CYS A 144 12.58 26.93 -17.33
N GLU A 145 11.80 26.15 -18.09
CA GLU A 145 11.78 24.69 -18.03
C GLU A 145 13.08 24.02 -18.54
N LEU A 146 13.93 24.76 -19.27
CA LEU A 146 15.26 24.30 -19.69
C LEU A 146 16.31 24.43 -18.57
N HIS A 147 15.96 24.99 -17.42
CA HIS A 147 16.89 25.26 -16.32
C HIS A 147 17.64 24.00 -15.85
N PHE A 148 16.97 22.84 -15.73
CA PHE A 148 17.62 21.59 -15.32
C PHE A 148 18.76 21.18 -16.26
N LEU A 149 18.54 21.27 -17.58
CA LEU A 149 19.56 20.97 -18.57
C LEU A 149 20.70 22.00 -18.53
N ALA A 150 20.36 23.28 -18.32
CA ALA A 150 21.35 24.34 -18.16
C ALA A 150 22.24 24.08 -16.94
N THR A 151 21.66 23.76 -15.78
CA THR A 151 22.37 23.41 -14.55
C THR A 151 23.28 22.20 -14.74
N LEU A 152 22.76 21.09 -15.29
CA LEU A 152 23.56 19.88 -15.55
C LEU A 152 24.79 20.15 -16.43
N THR A 153 24.63 21.03 -17.42
CA THR A 153 25.69 21.34 -18.40
C THR A 153 26.65 22.43 -17.95
N GLN A 154 26.51 23.03 -16.76
CA GLN A 154 27.47 24.02 -16.26
C GLN A 154 28.88 23.42 -16.06
N GLU A 155 28.94 22.14 -15.69
CA GLU A 155 30.17 21.41 -15.43
C GLU A 155 30.75 20.77 -16.71
N LYS A 156 31.97 20.26 -16.64
CA LYS A 156 32.66 19.58 -17.77
C LYS A 156 32.08 18.20 -18.14
N GLY A 157 31.02 17.77 -17.48
CA GLY A 157 30.36 16.49 -17.73
C GLY A 157 29.24 16.26 -16.73
N ALA A 158 28.30 15.39 -17.09
CA ALA A 158 27.12 15.13 -16.27
C ALA A 158 27.46 14.65 -14.85
N TRP A 159 28.59 13.96 -14.65
CA TRP A 159 29.04 13.41 -13.36
C TRP A 159 30.35 14.00 -12.85
N LYS A 160 30.81 15.14 -13.40
CA LYS A 160 32.15 15.71 -13.15
C LYS A 160 32.18 16.88 -12.17
N ASN A 161 31.05 17.25 -11.56
CA ASN A 161 31.06 18.25 -10.51
C ASN A 161 31.97 17.75 -9.35
N PRO A 162 32.92 18.55 -8.85
CA PRO A 162 33.86 18.10 -7.83
C PRO A 162 33.18 17.69 -6.53
N VAL A 163 32.17 18.44 -6.07
CA VAL A 163 31.43 18.12 -4.83
C VAL A 163 30.66 16.80 -5.01
N LEU A 164 30.04 16.60 -6.18
CA LEU A 164 29.40 15.33 -6.50
C LEU A 164 30.42 14.17 -6.52
N CYS A 165 31.59 14.36 -7.12
CA CYS A 165 32.63 13.33 -7.12
C CYS A 165 33.08 12.97 -5.69
N ASP A 166 33.24 13.95 -4.81
CA ASP A 166 33.58 13.74 -3.39
C ASP A 166 32.47 12.94 -2.68
N ILE A 167 31.20 13.29 -2.91
CA ILE A 167 30.03 12.57 -2.37
C ILE A 167 30.02 11.10 -2.84
N LEU A 168 30.15 10.86 -4.15
CA LEU A 168 30.08 9.52 -4.72
C LEU A 168 31.29 8.65 -4.33
N SER A 169 32.43 9.27 -4.09
CA SER A 169 33.65 8.61 -3.62
C SER A 169 33.68 8.43 -2.09
N GLN A 170 32.73 9.02 -1.36
CA GLN A 170 32.67 9.04 0.11
C GLN A 170 33.90 9.67 0.75
N GLU A 171 34.45 10.71 0.10
CA GLU A 171 35.54 11.52 0.65
C GLU A 171 35.05 12.48 1.75
N PRO A 172 35.94 13.08 2.55
CA PRO A 172 35.56 14.03 3.59
C PRO A 172 34.84 15.24 3.01
N LEU A 173 33.58 15.42 3.40
CA LEU A 173 32.71 16.45 2.83
C LEU A 173 32.82 17.78 3.59
N ASN A 174 32.82 18.88 2.84
CA ASN A 174 32.53 20.20 3.38
C ASN A 174 31.03 20.46 3.29
N GLN A 175 30.36 20.52 4.45
CA GLN A 175 28.89 20.60 4.50
C GLN A 175 28.33 21.85 3.80
N ASP A 176 29.01 22.99 3.87
CA ASP A 176 28.53 24.23 3.24
C ASP A 176 28.53 24.09 1.71
N LYS A 177 29.59 23.48 1.15
CA LYS A 177 29.68 23.21 -0.29
C LYS A 177 28.66 22.17 -0.75
N VAL A 178 28.39 21.16 0.08
CA VAL A 178 27.36 20.15 -0.20
C VAL A 178 25.98 20.82 -0.23
N ASN A 179 25.66 21.66 0.74
CA ASN A 179 24.37 22.36 0.78
C ASN A 179 24.19 23.26 -0.46
N GLU A 180 25.21 24.05 -0.81
CA GLU A 180 25.20 24.89 -2.01
C GLU A 180 25.00 24.05 -3.29
N PHE A 181 25.68 22.90 -3.39
CA PHE A 181 25.50 21.97 -4.50
C PHE A 181 24.06 21.45 -4.58
N LEU A 182 23.50 20.95 -3.48
CA LEU A 182 22.14 20.40 -3.45
C LEU A 182 21.08 21.46 -3.80
N GLU A 183 21.25 22.69 -3.32
CA GLU A 183 20.37 23.83 -3.66
C GLU A 183 20.48 24.22 -5.13
N SER A 184 21.71 24.25 -5.67
CA SER A 184 21.95 24.61 -7.07
C SER A 184 21.41 23.57 -8.05
N GLU A 185 21.51 22.29 -7.73
CA GLU A 185 21.05 21.19 -8.58
C GLU A 185 19.54 21.01 -8.49
N GLY A 186 18.99 21.14 -7.28
CA GLY A 186 17.57 21.04 -7.03
C GLY A 186 17.02 19.60 -7.07
N PRO A 187 15.77 19.41 -6.62
CA PRO A 187 15.24 18.09 -6.28
C PRO A 187 15.09 17.16 -7.50
N VAL A 188 14.72 17.71 -8.66
CA VAL A 188 14.44 16.91 -9.86
C VAL A 188 15.72 16.24 -10.40
N LEU A 189 16.81 17.00 -10.52
CA LEU A 189 18.08 16.45 -11.01
C LEU A 189 18.70 15.49 -10.01
N LEU A 190 18.65 15.81 -8.71
CA LEU A 190 19.12 14.92 -7.64
C LEU A 190 18.38 13.57 -7.67
N ASP A 191 17.05 13.59 -7.79
CA ASP A 191 16.24 12.37 -7.90
C ASP A 191 16.61 11.55 -9.16
N MET A 192 16.79 12.20 -10.31
CA MET A 192 17.22 11.54 -11.55
C MET A 192 18.60 10.87 -11.40
N ARG A 193 19.56 11.51 -10.72
CA ARG A 193 20.86 10.91 -10.43
C ARG A 193 20.75 9.70 -9.52
N ILE A 194 20.01 9.81 -8.42
CA ILE A 194 19.84 8.69 -7.48
C ILE A 194 19.20 7.51 -8.20
N LYS A 195 18.12 7.74 -8.97
CA LYS A 195 17.47 6.70 -9.77
C LYS A 195 18.41 6.07 -10.80
N HIS A 196 19.26 6.87 -11.45
CA HIS A 196 20.27 6.35 -12.36
C HIS A 196 21.29 5.45 -11.65
N LEU A 197 21.82 5.88 -10.49
CA LEU A 197 22.76 5.09 -9.69
C LEU A 197 22.13 3.77 -9.22
N MET A 198 20.86 3.80 -8.80
CA MET A 198 20.11 2.58 -8.45
C MET A 198 19.98 1.64 -9.67
N LYS A 199 19.62 2.17 -10.83
CA LYS A 199 19.47 1.40 -12.08
C LYS A 199 20.78 0.75 -12.54
N THR A 200 21.91 1.42 -12.33
CA THR A 200 23.26 0.89 -12.65
C THR A 200 23.89 0.07 -11.52
N LYS A 201 23.12 -0.26 -10.47
CA LYS A 201 23.52 -1.06 -9.30
C LYS A 201 24.64 -0.43 -8.45
N GLN A 202 24.81 0.88 -8.52
CA GLN A 202 25.71 1.67 -7.69
C GLN A 202 25.03 2.08 -6.37
N LEU A 203 24.60 1.07 -5.59
CA LEU A 203 23.74 1.27 -4.43
C LEU A 203 24.40 2.10 -3.33
N THR A 204 25.71 1.94 -3.11
CA THR A 204 26.47 2.71 -2.11
C THR A 204 26.45 4.20 -2.41
N GLN A 205 26.67 4.57 -3.66
CA GLN A 205 26.63 5.95 -4.14
C GLN A 205 25.21 6.53 -4.08
N ALA A 206 24.22 5.75 -4.52
CA ALA A 206 22.80 6.14 -4.44
C ALA A 206 22.38 6.43 -3.00
N THR A 207 22.77 5.56 -2.06
CA THR A 207 22.46 5.69 -0.64
C THR A 207 23.08 6.95 -0.04
N ALA A 208 24.36 7.23 -0.35
CA ALA A 208 25.06 8.40 0.15
C ALA A 208 24.40 9.71 -0.32
N LEU A 209 24.10 9.82 -1.61
CA LEU A 209 23.44 11.00 -2.17
C LEU A 209 22.01 11.16 -1.64
N ALA A 210 21.24 10.07 -1.58
CA ALA A 210 19.87 10.09 -1.05
C ALA A 210 19.82 10.53 0.42
N LYS A 211 20.79 10.10 1.25
CA LYS A 211 20.91 10.52 2.65
C LYS A 211 21.14 12.02 2.77
N LEU A 212 22.09 12.57 2.02
CA LEU A 212 22.37 14.01 2.03
C LEU A 212 21.14 14.83 1.62
N CYS A 213 20.39 14.35 0.62
CA CYS A 213 19.13 14.98 0.21
C CYS A 213 18.04 14.86 1.28
N SER A 214 17.95 13.73 2.01
CA SER A 214 16.97 13.55 3.07
C SER A 214 17.26 14.38 4.31
N ASP A 215 18.53 14.63 4.59
CA ASP A 215 18.97 15.39 5.77
C ASP A 215 18.92 16.91 5.54
N HIS A 216 18.85 17.36 4.28
CA HIS A 216 18.79 18.78 3.93
C HIS A 216 17.38 19.37 4.14
N PRO A 217 17.21 20.47 4.91
CA PRO A 217 15.90 20.97 5.33
C PRO A 217 15.01 21.44 4.17
N GLU A 218 15.60 22.06 3.14
CA GLU A 218 14.82 22.56 2.01
C GLU A 218 14.59 21.53 0.90
N ILE A 219 15.49 20.56 0.76
CA ILE A 219 15.46 19.61 -0.36
C ILE A 219 14.59 18.42 0.02
N SER A 220 14.70 17.96 1.28
CA SER A 220 13.86 16.89 1.83
C SER A 220 12.36 17.15 1.72
N THR A 221 11.93 18.41 1.76
CA THR A 221 10.51 18.80 1.64
C THR A 221 10.02 18.92 0.20
N LYS A 222 10.92 18.97 -0.77
CA LYS A 222 10.61 19.15 -2.21
C LYS A 222 10.66 17.84 -3.01
N GLY A 223 10.90 16.71 -2.35
CA GLY A 223 10.94 15.38 -2.98
C GLY A 223 10.89 14.25 -1.95
N SER A 224 10.64 13.02 -2.41
CA SER A 224 10.53 11.83 -1.55
C SER A 224 11.90 11.25 -1.16
N PHE A 225 12.88 12.11 -0.80
CA PHE A 225 14.27 11.67 -0.57
C PHE A 225 14.43 10.72 0.61
N LYS A 226 13.65 10.91 1.69
CA LYS A 226 13.66 9.95 2.81
C LYS A 226 13.17 8.57 2.35
N GLN A 227 12.09 8.50 1.57
CA GLN A 227 11.61 7.25 0.97
C GLN A 227 12.68 6.61 0.07
N THR A 228 13.29 7.38 -0.83
CA THR A 228 14.33 6.90 -1.73
C THR A 228 15.56 6.38 -0.96
N TYR A 229 15.98 7.09 0.09
CA TYR A 229 17.07 6.66 0.96
C TYR A 229 16.75 5.34 1.68
N LEU A 230 15.53 5.20 2.23
CA LEU A 230 15.09 3.94 2.86
C LEU A 230 15.06 2.77 1.86
N VAL A 231 14.57 3.01 0.63
CA VAL A 231 14.59 1.99 -0.44
C VAL A 231 16.02 1.58 -0.79
N CYS A 232 16.96 2.53 -0.83
CA CYS A 232 18.39 2.23 -1.05
C CYS A 232 18.96 1.36 0.08
N LEU A 233 18.67 1.68 1.34
CA LEU A 233 19.08 0.87 2.50
C LEU A 233 18.51 -0.55 2.44
N CYS A 234 17.21 -0.68 2.12
CA CYS A 234 16.54 -1.97 1.94
C CYS A 234 17.20 -2.83 0.85
N SER A 235 17.72 -2.21 -0.21
CA SER A 235 18.34 -2.91 -1.35
C SER A 235 19.79 -3.35 -1.06
N GLY A 236 20.51 -2.67 -0.17
CA GLY A 236 21.91 -2.96 0.14
C GLY A 236 22.11 -4.13 1.10
N SER A 237 21.15 -4.37 2.00
CA SER A 237 20.95 -5.50 2.94
C SER A 237 20.26 -4.98 4.20
N PRO A 238 19.43 -5.79 4.90
CA PRO A 238 18.87 -5.38 6.18
C PRO A 238 20.00 -5.21 7.21
N ASN A 239 20.33 -3.96 7.52
CA ASN A 239 21.37 -3.58 8.48
C ASN A 239 20.75 -2.85 9.66
N GLU A 240 21.46 -2.84 10.79
CA GLU A 240 21.12 -2.07 11.99
C GLU A 240 20.77 -0.60 11.67
N LYS A 241 21.49 0.01 10.72
CA LYS A 241 21.21 1.34 10.18
C LYS A 241 19.80 1.52 9.61
N LEU A 242 19.24 0.51 8.93
CA LEU A 242 17.88 0.60 8.43
C LEU A 242 16.90 0.71 9.60
N MET A 243 17.09 -0.12 10.64
CA MET A 243 16.24 -0.13 11.83
C MET A 243 16.29 1.21 12.59
N GLU A 244 17.47 1.80 12.71
CA GLU A 244 17.65 3.16 13.28
C GLU A 244 16.87 4.20 12.47
N GLU A 245 17.00 4.17 11.14
CA GLU A 245 16.40 5.19 10.26
C GLU A 245 14.88 5.07 10.16
N ILE A 246 14.31 3.86 10.25
CA ILE A 246 12.85 3.66 10.27
C ILE A 246 12.24 3.89 11.66
N ALA A 247 13.03 3.91 12.73
CA ALA A 247 12.54 4.18 14.09
C ALA A 247 12.04 5.62 14.25
N GLU A 248 12.65 6.56 13.53
CA GLU A 248 12.29 7.98 13.56
C GLU A 248 11.12 8.33 12.62
N VAL A 249 10.61 7.37 11.84
CA VAL A 249 9.53 7.62 10.85
C VAL A 249 8.18 7.24 11.45
N ASP A 250 7.26 8.21 11.45
CA ASP A 250 5.87 7.99 11.86
C ASP A 250 5.17 6.97 10.95
N CYS A 251 4.27 6.17 11.52
CA CYS A 251 3.61 5.10 10.78
C CYS A 251 2.71 5.62 9.64
N LYS A 252 2.13 6.82 9.77
CA LYS A 252 1.35 7.44 8.71
C LYS A 252 2.23 7.83 7.52
N ASP A 253 3.39 8.40 7.80
CA ASP A 253 4.37 8.77 6.77
C ASP A 253 4.93 7.51 6.10
N ALA A 254 5.16 6.45 6.87
CA ALA A 254 5.54 5.13 6.33
C ALA A 254 4.50 4.57 5.35
N LEU A 255 3.21 4.61 5.71
CA LEU A 255 2.14 4.18 4.82
C LEU A 255 2.06 5.03 3.55
N GLU A 256 2.25 6.35 3.64
CA GLU A 256 2.31 7.24 2.48
C GLU A 256 3.48 6.88 1.56
N MET A 257 4.67 6.63 2.12
CA MET A 257 5.84 6.19 1.36
C MET A 257 5.60 4.87 0.61
N ILE A 258 4.96 3.89 1.26
CA ILE A 258 4.62 2.60 0.65
C ILE A 258 3.58 2.76 -0.46
N CYS A 259 2.53 3.56 -0.23
CA CYS A 259 1.51 3.88 -1.24
C CYS A 259 2.11 4.58 -2.47
N ASN A 260 3.08 5.47 -2.28
CA ASN A 260 3.77 6.15 -3.36
C ASN A 260 4.53 5.14 -4.24
N LEU A 261 5.29 4.21 -3.62
CA LEU A 261 6.01 3.17 -4.35
C LEU A 261 5.07 2.24 -5.13
N GLU A 262 3.94 1.86 -4.52
CA GLU A 262 2.92 1.07 -5.20
C GLU A 262 2.32 1.81 -6.40
N SER A 263 1.98 3.09 -6.22
CA SER A 263 1.40 3.93 -7.27
C SER A 263 2.36 4.14 -8.45
N ASP A 264 3.66 4.18 -8.18
CA ASP A 264 4.73 4.25 -9.17
C ASP A 264 4.98 2.90 -9.87
N GLY A 265 4.37 1.81 -9.39
CA GLY A 265 4.50 0.46 -9.94
C GLY A 265 5.72 -0.31 -9.42
N ASP A 266 6.44 0.22 -8.43
CA ASP A 266 7.55 -0.48 -7.78
C ASP A 266 7.07 -1.32 -6.58
N GLU A 267 6.25 -2.34 -6.89
CA GLU A 267 5.65 -3.22 -5.89
C GLU A 267 6.70 -3.98 -5.05
N LYS A 268 7.88 -4.25 -5.61
CA LYS A 268 8.96 -4.96 -4.91
C LYS A 268 9.57 -4.09 -3.82
N SER A 269 9.95 -2.85 -4.13
CA SER A 269 10.46 -1.92 -3.12
C SER A 269 9.39 -1.58 -2.09
N ALA A 270 8.13 -1.42 -2.52
CA ALA A 270 7.00 -1.23 -1.61
C ALA A 270 6.87 -2.39 -0.62
N LEU A 271 7.01 -3.64 -1.07
CA LEU A 271 6.89 -4.82 -0.23
C LEU A 271 8.03 -4.90 0.80
N ILE A 272 9.27 -4.66 0.35
CA ILE A 272 10.43 -4.71 1.24
C ILE A 272 10.33 -3.61 2.32
N LEU A 273 9.94 -2.40 1.93
CA LEU A 273 9.77 -1.29 2.87
C LEU A 273 8.61 -1.55 3.85
N CYS A 274 7.48 -2.07 3.34
CA CYS A 274 6.33 -2.45 4.16
C CYS A 274 6.69 -3.55 5.17
N ALA A 275 7.43 -4.58 4.74
CA ALA A 275 7.92 -5.63 5.62
C ALA A 275 8.88 -5.11 6.70
N ALA A 276 9.73 -4.13 6.38
CA ALA A 276 10.64 -3.51 7.33
C ALA A 276 9.87 -2.73 8.42
N PHE A 277 8.93 -1.87 8.02
CA PHE A 277 8.07 -1.15 8.97
C PHE A 277 7.19 -2.08 9.81
N LEU A 278 6.62 -3.12 9.18
CA LEU A 278 5.82 -4.09 9.90
C LEU A 278 6.68 -4.83 10.92
N SER A 279 7.87 -5.27 10.55
CA SER A 279 8.81 -5.92 11.47
C SER A 279 9.15 -5.03 12.68
N ARG A 280 9.44 -3.74 12.46
CA ARG A 280 9.64 -2.77 13.56
C ARG A 280 8.43 -2.72 14.48
N GLN A 281 7.25 -2.56 13.89
CA GLN A 281 6.00 -2.41 14.62
C GLN A 281 5.67 -3.65 15.47
N LEU A 282 5.89 -4.85 14.93
CA LEU A 282 5.70 -6.10 15.66
C LEU A 282 6.68 -6.23 16.84
N GLN A 283 7.95 -5.89 16.62
CA GLN A 283 9.00 -5.95 17.63
C GLN A 283 8.78 -4.96 18.78
N GLN A 284 8.28 -3.76 18.49
CA GLN A 284 8.00 -2.71 19.46
C GLN A 284 6.63 -2.84 20.12
N GLY A 285 5.73 -3.69 19.59
CA GLY A 285 4.37 -3.85 20.09
C GLY A 285 3.46 -2.65 19.82
N GLU A 286 3.78 -1.83 18.81
CA GLU A 286 3.01 -0.63 18.48
C GLU A 286 1.69 -0.97 17.79
N MET A 287 0.59 -0.39 18.27
CA MET A 287 -0.75 -0.64 17.71
C MET A 287 -1.21 0.43 16.71
N TYR A 288 -0.59 1.61 16.70
CA TYR A 288 -0.96 2.70 15.81
C TYR A 288 -0.75 2.31 14.34
N CYS A 289 -1.82 2.27 13.55
CA CYS A 289 -1.81 1.85 12.13
C CYS A 289 -1.36 0.39 11.87
N ALA A 290 -1.27 -0.45 12.92
CA ALA A 290 -0.80 -1.84 12.81
C ALA A 290 -1.68 -2.69 11.88
N TRP A 291 -2.99 -2.50 11.93
CA TRP A 291 -3.93 -3.24 11.09
C TRP A 291 -3.78 -2.83 9.62
N GLU A 292 -3.74 -1.52 9.34
CA GLU A 292 -3.55 -0.97 8.00
C GLU A 292 -2.25 -1.47 7.38
N LEU A 293 -1.14 -1.45 8.13
CA LEU A 293 0.15 -1.92 7.68
C LEU A 293 0.17 -3.44 7.44
N THR A 294 -0.44 -4.23 8.34
CA THR A 294 -0.53 -5.69 8.19
C THR A 294 -1.37 -6.08 6.97
N LEU A 295 -2.52 -5.42 6.78
CA LEU A 295 -3.39 -5.64 5.63
C LEU A 295 -2.68 -5.26 4.33
N PHE A 296 -2.00 -4.12 4.32
CA PHE A 296 -1.30 -3.64 3.13
C PHE A 296 -0.15 -4.57 2.76
N TRP A 297 0.65 -5.00 3.75
CA TRP A 297 1.69 -6.02 3.58
C TRP A 297 1.12 -7.31 2.98
N SER A 298 0.01 -7.82 3.52
CA SER A 298 -0.63 -9.05 3.05
C SER A 298 -1.04 -8.96 1.57
N LYS A 299 -1.76 -7.89 1.19
CA LYS A 299 -2.19 -7.66 -0.21
C LYS A 299 -1.02 -7.45 -1.17
N LEU A 300 0.06 -6.86 -0.71
CA LEU A 300 1.24 -6.62 -1.52
C LEU A 300 2.07 -7.89 -1.69
N GLN A 301 2.25 -8.68 -0.62
CA GLN A 301 2.93 -9.98 -0.65
C GLN A 301 2.26 -10.92 -1.66
N GLN A 302 0.92 -10.99 -1.67
CA GLN A 302 0.17 -11.84 -2.61
C GLN A 302 0.33 -11.41 -4.08
N ARG A 303 0.49 -10.11 -4.35
CA ARG A 303 0.70 -9.62 -5.72
C ARG A 303 2.11 -9.88 -6.21
N VAL A 304 3.12 -9.62 -5.37
CA VAL A 304 4.52 -9.77 -5.74
C VAL A 304 4.93 -11.25 -5.81
N GLU A 305 4.44 -12.08 -4.90
CA GLU A 305 4.80 -13.50 -4.80
C GLU A 305 3.56 -14.35 -4.40
N PRO A 306 2.74 -14.81 -5.39
CA PRO A 306 1.45 -15.49 -5.16
C PRO A 306 1.60 -16.96 -4.74
N SER A 307 2.52 -17.27 -3.83
CA SER A 307 2.74 -18.64 -3.32
C SER A 307 2.15 -18.79 -1.93
N VAL A 308 1.21 -19.74 -1.78
CA VAL A 308 0.59 -20.08 -0.49
C VAL A 308 1.65 -20.45 0.55
N GLN A 309 2.60 -21.32 0.18
CA GLN A 309 3.63 -21.79 1.11
C GLN A 309 4.55 -20.66 1.56
N VAL A 310 4.97 -19.79 0.62
CA VAL A 310 5.82 -18.64 0.96
C VAL A 310 5.07 -17.65 1.83
N TYR A 311 3.80 -17.35 1.52
CA TYR A 311 2.97 -16.46 2.32
C TYR A 311 2.82 -16.94 3.77
N LEU A 312 2.48 -18.23 3.96
CA LEU A 312 2.35 -18.82 5.30
C LEU A 312 3.69 -18.81 6.04
N GLU A 313 4.79 -19.10 5.37
CA GLU A 313 6.13 -19.01 5.97
C GLU A 313 6.48 -17.57 6.38
N ARG A 314 6.13 -16.56 5.58
CA ARG A 314 6.30 -15.16 5.99
C ARG A 314 5.42 -14.78 7.17
N CYS A 315 4.17 -15.24 7.23
CA CYS A 315 3.31 -15.04 8.39
C CYS A 315 3.92 -15.67 9.65
N ARG A 316 4.50 -16.88 9.56
CA ARG A 316 5.23 -17.51 10.67
C ARG A 316 6.41 -16.66 11.12
N GLN A 317 7.24 -16.18 10.18
CA GLN A 317 8.38 -15.30 10.47
C GLN A 317 7.95 -14.01 11.18
N LEU A 318 6.91 -13.35 10.67
CA LEU A 318 6.34 -12.15 11.32
C LEU A 318 5.80 -12.48 12.71
N SER A 319 5.16 -13.64 12.88
CA SER A 319 4.66 -14.05 14.19
C SER A 319 5.77 -14.08 15.22
N VAL A 320 6.98 -14.54 14.88
CA VAL A 320 8.15 -14.61 15.78
C VAL A 320 8.48 -13.25 16.38
N LEU A 321 8.22 -12.17 15.63
CA LEU A 321 8.48 -10.80 16.06
C LEU A 321 7.38 -10.24 16.98
N THR A 322 6.16 -10.78 16.93
CA THR A 322 5.01 -10.23 17.67
C THR A 322 5.23 -10.23 19.17
N LYS A 323 4.93 -9.09 19.80
CA LYS A 323 4.90 -8.93 21.27
C LYS A 323 3.49 -8.88 21.86
N THR A 324 2.47 -8.77 21.01
CA THR A 324 1.07 -8.65 21.43
C THR A 324 0.21 -9.71 20.75
N VAL A 325 -0.81 -10.17 21.47
CA VAL A 325 -1.83 -11.08 20.90
C VAL A 325 -2.62 -10.42 19.77
N TYR A 326 -2.81 -9.10 19.80
CA TYR A 326 -3.54 -8.38 18.75
C TYR A 326 -2.85 -8.45 17.39
N HIS A 327 -1.52 -8.36 17.35
CA HIS A 327 -0.77 -8.56 16.11
C HIS A 327 -0.91 -9.98 15.58
N ILE A 328 -0.98 -10.99 16.46
CA ILE A 328 -1.28 -12.37 16.06
C ILE A 328 -2.68 -12.46 15.46
N PHE A 329 -3.69 -11.82 16.05
CA PHE A 329 -5.04 -11.78 15.47
C PHE A 329 -5.07 -11.09 14.11
N PHE A 330 -4.28 -10.05 13.89
CA PHE A 330 -4.15 -9.44 12.56
C PHE A 330 -3.58 -10.42 11.54
N LEU A 331 -2.55 -11.20 11.92
CA LEU A 331 -1.98 -12.24 11.06
C LEU A 331 -3.00 -13.34 10.74
N ILE A 332 -3.72 -13.86 11.75
CA ILE A 332 -4.79 -14.86 11.55
C ILE A 332 -5.84 -14.32 10.57
N LYS A 333 -6.26 -13.06 10.76
CA LYS A 333 -7.28 -12.44 9.92
C LYS A 333 -6.84 -12.31 8.46
N VAL A 334 -5.59 -11.92 8.20
CA VAL A 334 -5.07 -11.85 6.82
C VAL A 334 -4.77 -13.23 6.23
N ILE A 335 -4.48 -14.25 7.03
CA ILE A 335 -4.35 -15.62 6.52
C ILE A 335 -5.72 -16.13 6.07
N ASN A 336 -6.75 -15.95 6.91
CA ASN A 336 -8.11 -16.37 6.58
C ASN A 336 -8.66 -15.64 5.35
N SER A 337 -8.31 -14.37 5.14
CA SER A 337 -8.79 -13.61 3.97
C SER A 337 -8.07 -13.94 2.66
N GLU A 338 -6.79 -14.31 2.69
CA GLU A 338 -6.02 -14.56 1.47
C GLU A 338 -5.90 -16.05 1.09
N ILE A 339 -5.89 -16.96 2.07
CA ILE A 339 -5.52 -18.38 1.88
C ILE A 339 -6.66 -19.35 2.28
N GLU A 340 -7.68 -18.86 2.99
CA GLU A 340 -8.84 -19.65 3.44
C GLU A 340 -8.41 -20.94 4.17
N ALA A 341 -8.99 -22.10 3.80
CA ALA A 341 -8.78 -23.39 4.45
C ALA A 341 -7.31 -23.85 4.44
N ALA A 342 -6.53 -23.51 3.42
CA ALA A 342 -5.12 -23.91 3.35
C ALA A 342 -4.25 -23.23 4.43
N GLY A 343 -4.75 -22.15 5.05
CA GLY A 343 -4.07 -21.43 6.12
C GLY A 343 -4.38 -21.94 7.52
N LEU A 344 -5.38 -22.83 7.67
CA LEU A 344 -5.94 -23.23 8.95
C LEU A 344 -4.91 -23.72 9.96
N ALA A 345 -4.01 -24.64 9.55
CA ALA A 345 -2.95 -25.13 10.43
C ALA A 345 -2.06 -23.98 10.94
N THR A 346 -1.72 -23.02 10.09
CA THR A 346 -0.91 -21.85 10.49
C THR A 346 -1.67 -20.94 11.44
N CYS A 347 -2.99 -20.76 11.24
CA CYS A 347 -3.83 -20.03 12.19
C CYS A 347 -3.86 -20.69 13.57
N ILE A 348 -3.91 -22.02 13.64
CA ILE A 348 -3.86 -22.75 14.92
C ILE A 348 -2.48 -22.65 15.56
N GLU A 349 -1.39 -22.78 14.81
CA GLU A 349 -0.02 -22.52 15.31
C GLU A 349 0.09 -21.12 15.95
N LEU A 350 -0.51 -20.11 15.30
CA LEU A 350 -0.57 -18.74 15.80
C LEU A 350 -1.40 -18.63 17.09
N CYS A 351 -2.54 -19.31 17.20
CA CYS A 351 -3.35 -19.36 18.43
C CYS A 351 -2.58 -20.02 19.58
N VAL A 352 -1.91 -21.15 19.33
CA VAL A 352 -1.06 -21.84 20.32
C VAL A 352 0.03 -20.90 20.83
N LYS A 353 0.65 -20.14 19.93
CA LYS A 353 1.61 -19.11 20.29
C LYS A 353 0.98 -17.99 21.11
N ALA A 354 -0.20 -17.52 20.74
CA ALA A 354 -0.90 -16.47 21.46
C ALA A 354 -1.22 -16.87 22.91
N LEU A 355 -1.62 -18.13 23.14
CA LEU A 355 -1.85 -18.68 24.49
C LEU A 355 -0.57 -18.72 25.35
N ARG A 356 0.61 -18.75 24.72
CA ARG A 356 1.92 -18.79 25.38
C ARG A 356 2.56 -17.41 25.56
N LEU A 357 1.98 -16.34 25.01
CA LEU A 357 2.55 -15.00 25.14
C LEU A 357 2.32 -14.44 26.55
N GLU A 358 3.34 -13.83 27.15
CA GLU A 358 3.21 -13.14 28.45
C GLU A 358 2.12 -12.05 28.43
N SER A 359 1.93 -11.37 27.29
CA SER A 359 0.86 -10.37 27.12
C SER A 359 -0.57 -10.94 27.21
N SER A 360 -0.74 -12.26 27.20
CA SER A 360 -2.04 -12.91 27.32
C SER A 360 -2.43 -13.19 28.77
N GLU A 361 -1.80 -12.58 29.78
CA GLU A 361 -2.20 -12.77 31.18
C GLU A 361 -3.64 -12.32 31.48
N ASN A 362 -4.18 -11.40 30.68
CA ASN A 362 -5.58 -10.97 30.80
C ASN A 362 -6.55 -12.10 30.39
N ALA A 363 -7.50 -12.42 31.28
CA ALA A 363 -8.57 -13.38 31.06
C ALA A 363 -9.35 -13.11 29.75
N ASP A 364 -9.73 -11.86 29.47
CA ASP A 364 -10.48 -11.47 28.27
C ASP A 364 -9.74 -11.85 26.98
N VAL A 365 -8.41 -11.71 27.00
CA VAL A 365 -7.55 -12.03 25.86
C VAL A 365 -7.48 -13.54 25.67
N LYS A 366 -7.29 -14.31 26.75
CA LYS A 366 -7.32 -15.78 26.68
C LYS A 366 -8.67 -16.32 26.23
N ILE A 367 -9.77 -15.75 26.72
CA ILE A 367 -11.14 -16.06 26.29
C ILE A 367 -11.29 -15.78 24.79
N SER A 368 -10.81 -14.62 24.31
CA SER A 368 -10.84 -14.27 22.89
C SER A 368 -10.04 -15.25 22.02
N ILE A 369 -8.89 -15.74 22.52
CA ILE A 369 -8.11 -16.78 21.84
C ILE A 369 -8.89 -18.09 21.79
N CYS A 370 -9.50 -18.52 22.90
CA CYS A 370 -10.34 -19.73 22.95
C CYS A 370 -11.52 -19.67 21.97
N LYS A 371 -12.22 -18.53 21.92
CA LYS A 371 -13.30 -18.28 20.94
C LYS A 371 -12.78 -18.37 19.51
N THR A 372 -11.62 -17.77 19.24
CA THR A 372 -10.98 -17.84 17.91
C THR A 372 -10.67 -19.29 17.51
N ILE A 373 -10.13 -20.10 18.43
CA ILE A 373 -9.83 -21.52 18.18
C ILE A 373 -11.13 -22.30 17.90
N SER A 374 -12.17 -22.12 18.71
CA SER A 374 -13.47 -22.77 18.50
C SER A 374 -14.08 -22.41 17.14
N CYS A 375 -13.92 -21.17 16.68
CA CYS A 375 -14.38 -20.75 15.35
C CYS A 375 -13.54 -21.34 14.20
N LEU A 376 -12.25 -21.58 14.42
CA LEU A 376 -11.36 -22.18 13.42
C LEU A 376 -11.54 -23.69 13.31
N LEU A 377 -11.95 -24.38 14.38
CA LEU A 377 -12.16 -25.82 14.45
C LEU A 377 -13.59 -26.16 14.91
N PRO A 378 -14.63 -25.78 14.13
CA PRO A 378 -16.03 -25.94 14.54
C PRO A 378 -16.46 -27.41 14.65
N ASP A 379 -15.80 -28.31 13.93
CA ASP A 379 -16.15 -29.73 13.89
C ASP A 379 -15.37 -30.56 14.94
N ASP A 380 -14.33 -30.00 15.57
CA ASP A 380 -13.56 -30.70 16.59
C ASP A 380 -14.19 -30.52 17.98
N LEU A 381 -15.08 -31.46 18.35
CA LEU A 381 -15.81 -31.40 19.62
C LEU A 381 -14.90 -31.36 20.85
N GLU A 382 -13.78 -32.08 20.83
CA GLU A 382 -12.84 -32.10 21.95
C GLU A 382 -12.17 -30.74 22.13
N VAL A 383 -11.72 -30.14 21.03
CA VAL A 383 -11.13 -28.78 21.05
C VAL A 383 -12.16 -27.74 21.49
N LYS A 384 -13.41 -27.83 21.02
CA LYS A 384 -14.50 -26.92 21.46
C LYS A 384 -14.75 -27.05 22.97
N ARG A 385 -14.86 -28.28 23.48
CA ARG A 385 -15.02 -28.54 24.92
C ARG A 385 -13.85 -27.97 25.73
N ALA A 386 -12.62 -28.15 25.26
CA ALA A 386 -11.43 -27.61 25.91
C ALA A 386 -11.42 -26.07 25.91
N CYS A 387 -11.78 -25.43 24.79
CA CYS A 387 -11.85 -23.97 24.68
C CYS A 387 -12.96 -23.40 25.58
N GLN A 388 -14.15 -24.01 25.57
CA GLN A 388 -15.28 -23.57 26.39
C GLN A 388 -15.02 -23.76 27.89
N LEU A 389 -14.40 -24.87 28.28
CA LEU A 389 -13.98 -25.08 29.66
C LEU A 389 -12.90 -24.07 30.07
N SER A 390 -11.94 -23.78 29.20
CA SER A 390 -10.92 -22.75 29.47
C SER A 390 -11.56 -21.37 29.68
N GLU A 391 -12.55 -21.00 28.86
CA GLU A 391 -13.32 -19.76 29.03
C GLU A 391 -14.01 -19.71 30.38
N PHE A 392 -14.77 -20.76 30.74
CA PHE A 392 -15.43 -20.86 32.04
C PHE A 392 -14.46 -20.78 33.22
N LEU A 393 -13.29 -21.44 33.13
CA LEU A 393 -12.29 -21.41 34.20
C LEU A 393 -11.63 -20.04 34.39
N LEU A 394 -11.60 -19.22 33.34
CA LEU A 394 -11.09 -17.85 33.40
C LEU A 394 -12.15 -16.88 33.94
N GLU A 395 -13.41 -17.07 33.53
CA GLU A 395 -14.55 -16.25 33.95
C GLU A 395 -15.80 -17.14 34.20
N PRO A 396 -16.01 -17.60 35.44
CA PRO A 396 -17.08 -18.56 35.78
C PRO A 396 -18.48 -17.93 35.83
N THR A 397 -19.04 -17.58 34.67
CA THR A 397 -20.40 -17.02 34.56
C THR A 397 -21.46 -18.10 34.35
N VAL A 398 -22.72 -17.78 34.65
CA VAL A 398 -23.90 -18.62 34.32
C VAL A 398 -23.92 -19.02 32.84
N ASP A 399 -23.68 -18.08 31.93
CA ASP A 399 -23.69 -18.35 30.48
C ASP A 399 -22.57 -19.30 30.06
N ALA A 400 -21.35 -19.08 30.57
CA ALA A 400 -20.21 -19.95 30.29
C ALA A 400 -20.45 -21.37 30.83
N TYR A 401 -21.08 -21.50 32.02
CA TYR A 401 -21.47 -22.78 32.60
C TYR A 401 -22.43 -23.56 31.68
N TYR A 402 -23.51 -22.94 31.22
CA TYR A 402 -24.49 -23.63 30.36
C TYR A 402 -23.91 -23.96 28.99
N ALA A 403 -22.98 -23.15 28.48
CA ALA A 403 -22.24 -23.49 27.27
C ALA A 403 -21.33 -24.73 27.45
N VAL A 404 -20.68 -24.88 28.62
CA VAL A 404 -19.94 -26.12 28.97
C VAL A 404 -20.92 -27.29 29.06
N GLU A 405 -22.04 -27.16 29.77
CA GLU A 405 -23.05 -28.20 29.92
C GLU A 405 -23.57 -28.70 28.57
N MET A 406 -23.92 -27.77 27.68
CA MET A 406 -24.38 -28.07 26.34
C MET A 406 -23.35 -28.90 25.56
N LEU A 407 -22.07 -28.54 25.58
CA LEU A 407 -21.02 -29.25 24.82
C LEU A 407 -20.64 -30.60 25.42
N TYR A 408 -20.62 -30.73 26.74
CA TYR A 408 -20.27 -31.99 27.42
C TYR A 408 -21.39 -33.03 27.39
N ASN A 409 -22.65 -32.60 27.21
CA ASN A 409 -23.78 -33.51 27.00
C ASN A 409 -23.92 -34.00 25.55
N GLN A 410 -23.17 -33.45 24.59
CA GLN A 410 -23.14 -33.98 23.23
C GLN A 410 -22.47 -35.37 23.21
N PRO A 411 -22.94 -36.31 22.37
CA PRO A 411 -22.31 -37.62 22.25
C PRO A 411 -20.90 -37.49 21.69
N ASP A 412 -19.97 -38.31 22.20
CA ASP A 412 -18.61 -38.34 21.67
C ASP A 412 -18.61 -38.73 20.19
N GLN A 413 -17.85 -37.97 19.41
CA GLN A 413 -17.70 -38.22 17.98
C GLN A 413 -16.61 -39.27 17.75
N LYS A 414 -16.79 -40.13 16.75
CA LYS A 414 -15.73 -41.06 16.34
C LYS A 414 -14.58 -40.25 15.76
N TYR A 415 -13.41 -40.44 16.35
CA TYR A 415 -12.18 -39.80 15.90
C TYR A 415 -11.70 -40.44 14.59
N ASP A 416 -11.69 -39.64 13.52
CA ASP A 416 -11.19 -40.04 12.21
C ASP A 416 -9.81 -39.41 11.98
N GLU A 417 -8.76 -40.17 12.31
CA GLU A 417 -7.36 -39.75 12.18
C GLU A 417 -6.96 -39.39 10.74
N GLU A 418 -7.64 -39.96 9.74
CA GLU A 418 -7.27 -39.81 8.33
C GLU A 418 -7.78 -38.52 7.70
N ASN A 419 -8.82 -37.90 8.27
CA ASN A 419 -9.51 -36.73 7.70
C ASN A 419 -9.44 -35.47 8.57
N LEU A 420 -8.41 -35.34 9.40
CA LEU A 420 -8.27 -34.17 10.29
C LEU A 420 -7.96 -32.89 9.50
N PRO A 421 -8.58 -31.75 9.87
CA PRO A 421 -8.36 -30.46 9.21
C PRO A 421 -6.97 -29.87 9.49
N ILE A 422 -6.28 -30.36 10.53
CA ILE A 422 -4.93 -29.98 10.93
C ILE A 422 -4.09 -31.22 11.30
N PRO A 423 -2.74 -31.15 11.27
CA PRO A 423 -1.90 -32.24 11.73
C PRO A 423 -2.20 -32.64 13.18
N ASN A 424 -2.27 -33.94 13.46
CA ASN A 424 -2.59 -34.42 14.81
C ASN A 424 -1.57 -33.93 15.87
N SER A 425 -0.29 -33.81 15.51
CA SER A 425 0.73 -33.25 16.40
C SER A 425 0.39 -31.83 16.89
N LEU A 426 -0.13 -30.98 15.99
CA LEU A 426 -0.54 -29.62 16.29
C LEU A 426 -1.82 -29.59 17.13
N ARG A 427 -2.78 -30.48 16.82
CA ARG A 427 -4.00 -30.66 17.61
C ARG A 427 -3.67 -31.05 19.06
N CYS A 428 -2.78 -32.03 19.25
CA CYS A 428 -2.32 -32.44 20.57
C CYS A 428 -1.60 -31.29 21.30
N GLU A 429 -0.72 -30.56 20.60
CA GLU A 429 -0.04 -29.41 21.18
C GLU A 429 -1.02 -28.34 21.69
N LEU A 430 -2.06 -28.04 20.89
CA LEU A 430 -3.11 -27.11 21.26
C LEU A 430 -3.84 -27.54 22.55
N LEU A 431 -4.31 -28.79 22.61
CA LEU A 431 -5.00 -29.32 23.79
C LEU A 431 -4.11 -29.30 25.03
N LEU A 432 -2.83 -29.66 24.88
CA LEU A 432 -1.85 -29.60 25.96
C LEU A 432 -1.69 -28.17 26.48
N VAL A 433 -1.56 -27.18 25.61
CA VAL A 433 -1.40 -25.77 26.03
C VAL A 433 -2.63 -25.28 26.78
N LEU A 434 -3.84 -25.60 26.35
CA LEU A 434 -5.06 -25.26 27.08
C LEU A 434 -5.06 -25.91 28.48
N LYS A 435 -4.78 -27.21 28.55
CA LYS A 435 -4.73 -27.98 29.81
C LYS A 435 -3.70 -27.44 30.82
N THR A 436 -2.58 -26.87 30.38
CA THR A 436 -1.58 -26.30 31.31
C THR A 436 -2.12 -25.17 32.19
N GLN A 437 -3.23 -24.54 31.77
CA GLN A 437 -3.85 -23.43 32.49
C GLN A 437 -4.95 -23.90 33.46
N TRP A 438 -5.32 -25.18 33.45
CA TRP A 438 -6.46 -25.68 34.21
C TRP A 438 -6.08 -26.08 35.64
N PRO A 439 -6.95 -25.83 36.63
CA PRO A 439 -6.74 -26.32 38.00
C PRO A 439 -7.01 -27.83 38.14
N PHE A 440 -7.63 -28.46 37.13
CA PHE A 440 -7.92 -29.89 37.07
C PHE A 440 -7.99 -30.39 35.61
N ASP A 441 -7.86 -31.69 35.37
CA ASP A 441 -8.03 -32.32 34.05
C ASP A 441 -9.24 -33.29 34.07
N PRO A 442 -10.34 -33.00 33.33
CA PRO A 442 -11.55 -33.81 33.33
C PRO A 442 -11.55 -34.96 32.30
N GLU A 443 -10.39 -35.35 31.73
CA GLU A 443 -10.28 -36.35 30.64
C GLU A 443 -11.05 -37.66 30.85
N PHE A 444 -11.31 -38.04 32.11
CA PHE A 444 -12.07 -39.26 32.47
C PHE A 444 -13.29 -39.00 33.35
N TRP A 445 -13.81 -37.78 33.37
CA TRP A 445 -14.94 -37.40 34.22
C TRP A 445 -16.26 -37.52 33.45
N ASP A 446 -17.30 -37.99 34.13
CA ASP A 446 -18.67 -37.85 33.65
C ASP A 446 -19.15 -36.41 33.88
N TRP A 447 -20.21 -35.99 33.14
CA TRP A 447 -20.79 -34.65 33.31
C TRP A 447 -21.16 -34.37 34.77
N LYS A 448 -21.64 -35.37 35.51
CA LYS A 448 -22.00 -35.23 36.93
C LYS A 448 -20.81 -34.81 37.81
N THR A 449 -19.63 -35.35 37.55
CA THR A 449 -18.41 -34.99 38.27
C THR A 449 -17.91 -33.61 37.87
N LEU A 450 -17.92 -33.29 36.57
CA LEU A 450 -17.54 -31.97 36.07
C LEU A 450 -18.49 -30.86 36.58
N LYS A 451 -19.81 -31.07 36.49
CA LYS A 451 -20.86 -30.17 36.99
C LYS A 451 -20.62 -29.77 38.45
N ARG A 452 -20.28 -30.74 39.31
CA ARG A 452 -19.99 -30.47 40.73
C ARG A 452 -18.80 -29.53 40.92
N GLN A 453 -17.75 -29.70 40.12
CA GLN A 453 -16.56 -28.85 40.19
C GLN A 453 -16.82 -27.46 39.61
N CYS A 454 -17.57 -27.36 38.51
CA CYS A 454 -17.95 -26.08 37.94
C CYS A 454 -18.79 -25.25 38.93
N LEU A 455 -19.84 -25.85 39.51
CA LEU A 455 -20.67 -25.17 40.52
C LEU A 455 -19.86 -24.70 41.74
N ALA A 456 -18.85 -25.47 42.16
CA ALA A 456 -17.97 -25.08 43.25
C ALA A 456 -17.11 -23.84 42.92
N LEU A 457 -16.74 -23.64 41.65
CA LEU A 457 -15.95 -22.49 41.19
C LEU A 457 -16.78 -21.22 40.97
N MET A 458 -18.08 -21.34 40.69
CA MET A 458 -18.97 -20.20 40.43
C MET A 458 -19.33 -19.37 41.69
N GLY A 459 -19.16 -19.94 42.89
CA GLY A 459 -19.46 -19.23 44.13
C GLY A 459 -20.93 -18.82 44.23
N GLU A 460 -21.21 -17.52 44.35
CA GLU A 460 -22.58 -16.99 44.49
C GLU A 460 -23.43 -17.22 43.24
N GLU A 461 -22.83 -17.23 42.04
CA GLU A 461 -23.56 -17.48 40.78
C GLU A 461 -24.13 -18.90 40.69
N ALA A 462 -23.56 -19.85 41.45
CA ALA A 462 -24.10 -21.22 41.52
C ALA A 462 -25.54 -21.26 42.04
N SER A 463 -25.94 -20.28 42.87
CA SER A 463 -27.32 -20.19 43.37
C SER A 463 -28.34 -19.91 42.26
N ILE A 464 -27.93 -19.13 41.25
CA ILE A 464 -28.73 -18.82 40.06
C ILE A 464 -28.90 -20.08 39.21
N VAL A 465 -27.81 -20.82 38.97
CA VAL A 465 -27.85 -22.09 38.25
C VAL A 465 -28.77 -23.10 38.95
N SER A 466 -28.66 -23.24 40.28
CA SER A 466 -29.53 -24.14 41.06
C SER A 466 -31.01 -23.77 40.93
N SER A 467 -31.34 -22.48 40.95
CA SER A 467 -32.72 -22.02 40.79
C SER A 467 -33.26 -22.30 39.38
N ILE A 468 -32.43 -22.16 38.35
CA ILE A 468 -32.81 -22.47 36.96
C ILE A 468 -32.99 -23.98 36.77
N ASP A 469 -32.07 -24.79 37.29
CA ASP A 469 -32.17 -26.26 37.23
C ASP A 469 -33.44 -26.76 37.93
N GLU A 470 -33.78 -26.22 39.11
CA GLU A 470 -35.03 -26.56 39.83
C GLU A 470 -36.29 -26.21 39.02
N LEU A 471 -36.29 -25.07 38.32
CA LEU A 471 -37.39 -24.67 37.44
C LEU A 471 -37.49 -25.57 36.20
N ASN A 472 -36.36 -25.94 35.61
CA ASN A 472 -36.32 -26.79 34.42
C ASN A 472 -36.72 -28.23 34.75
N ASP A 473 -36.28 -28.76 35.90
CA ASP A 473 -36.73 -30.05 36.41
C ASP A 473 -38.24 -30.04 36.72
N SER A 474 -38.78 -28.91 37.19
CA SER A 474 -40.23 -28.75 37.44
C SER A 474 -41.06 -28.67 36.15
N GLU A 475 -40.57 -27.99 35.11
CA GLU A 475 -41.22 -27.92 33.79
C GLU A 475 -41.23 -29.26 33.04
N VAL A 476 -40.22 -30.11 33.23
CA VAL A 476 -40.17 -31.45 32.63
C VAL A 476 -41.30 -32.33 33.17
N TYR A 477 -41.75 -32.15 34.41
CA TYR A 477 -42.92 -32.85 34.93
C TYR A 477 -44.24 -32.27 34.40
N GLU A 478 -44.36 -30.96 34.18
CA GLU A 478 -45.58 -30.36 33.62
C GLU A 478 -45.76 -30.62 32.12
N LYS A 479 -44.68 -30.69 31.32
CA LYS A 479 -44.76 -30.99 29.86
C LYS A 479 -45.05 -32.47 29.54
N VAL A 480 -44.89 -33.39 30.48
CA VAL A 480 -45.21 -34.82 30.27
C VAL A 480 -46.72 -35.09 30.42
N GLU A 481 -47.48 -34.19 31.04
CA GLU A 481 -48.95 -34.34 31.18
C GLU A 481 -49.75 -33.84 29.96
N ASP A 482 -49.16 -33.06 29.04
CA ASP A 482 -49.91 -32.37 27.98
C ASP A 482 -49.54 -32.76 26.53
N CYS A 483 -48.95 -33.94 26.32
CA CYS A 483 -48.65 -34.46 24.96
C CYS A 483 -49.16 -35.89 24.76
N GLN A 484 -50.49 -36.05 24.78
CA GLN A 484 -51.16 -37.11 24.01
C GLN A 484 -52.10 -36.44 22.99
N GLU A 485 -51.98 -36.87 21.73
CA GLU A 485 -52.75 -36.48 20.53
C GLU A 485 -52.22 -35.19 19.84
N GLU A 486 -51.76 -35.15 18.59
CA GLU A 486 -51.99 -35.96 17.39
C GLU A 486 -50.74 -36.08 16.48
N ASN A 487 -50.71 -37.16 15.72
CA ASN A 487 -49.72 -37.51 14.70
C ASN A 487 -50.02 -36.82 13.34
N LYS A 488 -49.00 -36.27 12.65
CA LYS A 488 -48.90 -36.32 11.18
C LYS A 488 -47.50 -35.95 10.65
N GLU A 489 -47.01 -36.80 9.76
CA GLU A 489 -45.70 -36.80 9.07
C GLU A 489 -45.49 -35.61 8.13
N THR A 490 -44.23 -35.16 7.94
CA THR A 490 -43.65 -34.85 6.60
C THR A 490 -42.13 -34.60 6.61
N SER A 491 -41.41 -35.51 5.94
CA SER A 491 -40.21 -35.41 5.08
C SER A 491 -39.33 -34.12 5.01
N VAL A 492 -38.01 -34.35 5.16
CA VAL A 492 -36.83 -33.85 4.40
C VAL A 492 -36.79 -32.36 3.98
N ASN A 493 -35.82 -31.62 4.53
CA ASN A 493 -34.83 -30.86 3.75
C ASN A 493 -33.68 -30.36 4.63
N GLY A 494 -32.45 -30.65 4.22
CA GLY A 494 -31.23 -30.06 4.78
C GLY A 494 -31.14 -28.58 4.41
N PHE A 495 -30.80 -27.74 5.40
CA PHE A 495 -30.49 -26.34 5.19
C PHE A 495 -28.96 -26.15 5.09
N PRO A 496 -28.46 -25.51 4.03
CA PRO A 496 -27.08 -25.05 3.97
C PRO A 496 -27.01 -23.64 4.58
N GLY A 497 -26.20 -23.46 5.61
CA GLY A 497 -26.01 -22.14 6.22
C GLY A 497 -25.15 -22.20 7.47
N CYS A 498 -23.84 -22.31 7.32
CA CYS A 498 -22.90 -22.16 8.44
C CYS A 498 -21.59 -21.47 8.03
N PHE A 499 -21.64 -20.59 7.02
CA PHE A 499 -20.46 -19.79 6.62
C PHE A 499 -20.62 -18.30 6.98
N ASP A 500 -21.83 -17.77 7.01
CA ASP A 500 -22.08 -16.36 7.32
C ASP A 500 -22.06 -16.04 8.82
N GLU A 501 -22.33 -17.03 9.69
CA GLU A 501 -22.42 -16.86 11.14
C GLU A 501 -21.03 -16.76 11.82
N ALA A 502 -20.05 -17.54 11.33
CA ALA A 502 -18.65 -17.44 11.77
C ALA A 502 -18.03 -16.07 11.46
N THR A 503 -18.45 -15.46 10.35
CA THR A 503 -18.01 -14.11 9.95
C THR A 503 -18.72 -13.01 10.78
N SER A 504 -19.91 -13.29 11.30
CA SER A 504 -20.67 -12.39 12.17
C SER A 504 -20.12 -12.39 13.61
N LEU A 505 -19.82 -13.57 14.16
CA LEU A 505 -19.21 -13.73 15.49
C LEU A 505 -17.84 -13.05 15.60
N LEU A 506 -16.99 -13.18 14.56
CA LEU A 506 -15.72 -12.45 14.47
C LEU A 506 -15.89 -10.92 14.34
N LYS A 507 -17.05 -10.43 13.90
CA LYS A 507 -17.36 -9.00 13.89
C LYS A 507 -17.85 -8.50 15.24
N GLU A 508 -18.56 -9.31 16.02
CA GLU A 508 -19.13 -8.88 17.31
C GLU A 508 -18.13 -8.95 18.46
N THR A 509 -17.25 -9.97 18.51
CA THR A 509 -16.28 -10.11 19.61
C THR A 509 -15.13 -9.07 19.56
N PHE A 510 -14.82 -8.51 18.39
CA PHE A 510 -13.68 -7.61 18.21
C PHE A 510 -14.01 -6.10 18.31
N VAL A 511 -15.28 -5.73 18.53
CA VAL A 511 -15.77 -4.35 18.35
C VAL A 511 -15.84 -3.44 19.59
N PRO A 512 -15.86 -3.88 20.86
CA PRO A 512 -16.08 -2.89 21.92
C PRO A 512 -14.86 -1.97 22.15
N HIS A 513 -13.63 -2.47 22.06
CA HIS A 513 -12.47 -1.73 22.58
C HIS A 513 -11.54 -1.11 21.51
N VAL A 514 -11.37 -1.74 20.34
CA VAL A 514 -10.49 -1.22 19.27
C VAL A 514 -11.22 -0.21 18.38
N THR A 515 -12.51 -0.39 18.15
CA THR A 515 -13.26 0.39 17.13
C THR A 515 -13.74 1.77 17.59
N LEU A 516 -13.82 2.07 18.90
CA LEU A 516 -14.25 3.39 19.37
C LEU A 516 -13.18 4.47 19.10
N HIS A 517 -11.88 4.13 19.22
CA HIS A 517 -10.79 5.05 18.90
C HIS A 517 -10.42 5.08 17.40
N VAL A 518 -10.62 3.98 16.67
CA VAL A 518 -10.23 3.88 15.25
C VAL A 518 -11.31 4.42 14.30
N LYS A 519 -12.61 4.19 14.54
CA LYS A 519 -13.69 4.56 13.60
C LYS A 519 -13.87 6.07 13.40
N LYS A 520 -13.65 6.88 14.44
CA LYS A 520 -13.78 8.34 14.32
C LYS A 520 -12.65 8.95 13.50
N SER A 521 -11.50 8.28 13.44
CA SER A 521 -10.30 8.79 12.79
C SER A 521 -10.17 8.35 11.32
N SER A 522 -10.54 7.11 10.96
CA SER A 522 -10.39 6.63 9.57
C SER A 522 -11.45 7.18 8.60
N LYS A 523 -12.69 7.43 9.06
CA LYS A 523 -13.78 7.94 8.18
C LYS A 523 -13.59 9.41 7.79
N GLU A 524 -13.05 10.24 8.68
CA GLU A 524 -12.74 11.66 8.39
C GLU A 524 -11.45 11.81 7.57
N ARG A 525 -10.48 10.90 7.71
CA ARG A 525 -9.17 10.95 7.00
C ARG A 525 -9.23 10.45 5.56
N LEU A 526 -10.08 9.45 5.23
CA LEU A 526 -10.27 8.98 3.85
C LEU A 526 -10.95 10.03 2.95
N ALA A 527 -11.78 10.91 3.51
CA ALA A 527 -12.45 11.97 2.74
C ALA A 527 -11.50 13.11 2.31
N ALA A 528 -10.34 13.24 2.98
CA ALA A 528 -9.35 14.29 2.73
C ALA A 528 -8.25 13.90 1.72
N MET A 529 -8.07 12.60 1.45
CA MET A 529 -7.04 12.06 0.53
C MET A 529 -7.63 11.77 -0.87
N LYS A 530 -8.04 12.80 -1.60
CA LYS A 530 -8.30 12.69 -3.05
C LYS A 530 -7.00 12.94 -3.82
N PRO A 531 -6.54 12.03 -4.69
CA PRO A 531 -5.43 12.31 -5.59
C PRO A 531 -5.81 13.40 -6.61
N LEU A 532 -4.88 14.31 -6.89
CA LEU A 532 -4.93 15.19 -8.06
C LEU A 532 -4.98 14.33 -9.33
N ARG A 533 -6.12 14.32 -10.00
CA ARG A 533 -6.33 13.63 -11.28
C ARG A 533 -5.37 14.21 -12.34
N ARG A 534 -4.49 13.38 -12.92
CA ARG A 534 -3.91 13.67 -14.25
C ARG A 534 -4.92 13.30 -15.33
N LEU A 535 -5.24 14.26 -16.19
CA LEU A 535 -6.16 14.13 -17.32
C LEU A 535 -5.48 13.44 -18.53
N GLY A 536 -6.12 12.38 -19.03
CA GLY A 536 -6.37 12.11 -20.46
C GLY A 536 -5.21 11.78 -21.40
N ARG A 537 -5.10 10.51 -21.80
CA ARG A 537 -4.43 10.06 -23.03
C ARG A 537 -5.33 10.35 -24.25
N PRO A 538 -4.82 10.81 -25.42
CA PRO A 538 -5.65 11.11 -26.58
C PRO A 538 -6.14 9.84 -27.32
N PRO A 539 -7.29 9.90 -28.05
CA PRO A 539 -7.90 8.74 -28.70
C PRO A 539 -7.28 8.41 -30.07
N LYS A 540 -7.28 7.12 -30.44
CA LYS A 540 -6.85 6.60 -31.75
C LYS A 540 -7.92 6.86 -32.81
N ILE A 541 -7.50 7.40 -33.96
CA ILE A 541 -8.32 7.63 -35.16
C ILE A 541 -8.49 6.31 -35.92
N ALA A 542 -9.72 6.00 -36.34
CA ALA A 542 -10.08 4.87 -37.19
C ALA A 542 -10.07 5.29 -38.67
N THR A 543 -9.40 4.52 -39.52
CA THR A 543 -9.49 4.62 -40.99
C THR A 543 -10.71 3.86 -41.50
N THR A 544 -11.55 4.55 -42.25
CA THR A 544 -12.66 4.01 -43.04
C THR A 544 -12.18 3.30 -44.31
N ASN A 545 -12.78 2.17 -44.65
CA ASN A 545 -13.08 1.81 -46.04
C ASN A 545 -14.27 0.84 -46.09
N GLU A 546 -15.21 1.17 -46.98
CA GLU A 546 -16.50 0.52 -47.20
C GLU A 546 -16.42 -0.70 -48.15
N ASN A 547 -17.52 -1.47 -48.12
CA ASN A 547 -18.13 -2.27 -49.21
C ASN A 547 -17.68 -3.74 -49.44
N GLN A 548 -18.46 -4.73 -48.98
CA GLN A 548 -19.62 -5.33 -49.71
C GLN A 548 -20.29 -6.47 -48.92
N LYS A 549 -21.63 -6.58 -49.08
CA LYS A 549 -22.59 -7.51 -48.46
C LYS A 549 -22.47 -8.97 -48.95
N SER A 550 -22.77 -9.94 -48.08
CA SER A 550 -23.88 -10.91 -48.24
C SER A 550 -24.01 -11.86 -47.04
N ASP A 551 -25.23 -12.33 -46.81
CA ASP A 551 -25.82 -12.85 -45.58
C ASP A 551 -25.31 -14.20 -45.04
N ALA A 552 -25.28 -14.35 -43.72
CA ALA A 552 -25.81 -15.53 -42.99
C ALA A 552 -25.79 -15.29 -41.47
N ILE A 553 -26.97 -15.41 -40.84
CA ILE A 553 -27.17 -15.38 -39.38
C ILE A 553 -26.62 -16.66 -38.75
N SER A 554 -25.64 -16.55 -37.86
CA SER A 554 -25.42 -17.50 -36.77
C SER A 554 -24.69 -16.82 -35.61
N LYS A 555 -25.19 -17.08 -34.39
CA LYS A 555 -24.73 -16.54 -33.11
C LYS A 555 -23.28 -16.93 -32.85
N GLN A 556 -22.42 -15.97 -32.48
CA GLN A 556 -21.08 -16.25 -31.98
C GLN A 556 -20.88 -15.61 -30.60
N GLU A 557 -20.51 -16.47 -29.65
CA GLU A 557 -19.92 -16.14 -28.36
C GLU A 557 -18.79 -15.11 -28.49
N GLN A 558 -18.89 -14.03 -27.71
CA GLN A 558 -17.76 -13.17 -27.39
C GLN A 558 -17.57 -13.14 -25.87
N ARG A 559 -16.42 -13.66 -25.43
CA ARG A 559 -15.87 -13.50 -24.08
C ARG A 559 -15.74 -12.01 -23.75
N PRO A 560 -16.21 -11.52 -22.58
CA PRO A 560 -15.99 -10.15 -22.19
C PRO A 560 -14.59 -9.96 -21.58
N ILE A 561 -13.92 -8.92 -22.08
CA ILE A 561 -12.72 -8.28 -21.53
C ILE A 561 -13.08 -7.67 -20.17
N LYS A 562 -12.44 -8.15 -19.09
CA LYS A 562 -12.64 -7.66 -17.72
C LYS A 562 -12.14 -6.21 -17.60
N LYS A 563 -13.06 -5.28 -17.34
CA LYS A 563 -12.77 -3.93 -16.84
C LYS A 563 -12.64 -4.01 -15.31
N ASN A 564 -11.54 -3.50 -14.76
CA ASN A 564 -11.37 -3.33 -13.31
C ASN A 564 -12.43 -2.35 -12.78
N SER A 565 -13.41 -2.89 -12.06
CA SER A 565 -14.38 -2.15 -11.25
C SER A 565 -14.05 -2.38 -9.79
N LEU A 566 -13.06 -1.65 -9.27
CA LEU A 566 -12.88 -1.50 -7.83
C LEU A 566 -13.93 -0.49 -7.36
N TYR A 567 -14.73 -0.89 -6.37
CA TYR A 567 -15.88 -0.20 -5.77
C TYR A 567 -17.21 -0.27 -6.55
N SER A 568 -17.94 -1.37 -6.34
CA SER A 568 -19.41 -1.34 -6.23
C SER A 568 -19.91 -2.52 -5.39
N ALA A 569 -20.51 -2.16 -4.25
CA ALA A 569 -21.55 -2.82 -3.47
C ALA A 569 -21.61 -4.36 -3.40
N ASP A 570 -21.18 -4.88 -2.25
CA ASP A 570 -21.99 -5.81 -1.45
C ASP A 570 -22.06 -5.24 -0.03
N PHE A 571 -23.00 -4.31 0.15
CA PHE A 571 -23.39 -3.75 1.43
C PHE A 571 -24.74 -4.37 1.76
N ILE A 572 -24.83 -5.16 2.82
CA ILE A 572 -26.11 -5.47 3.45
C ILE A 572 -26.60 -4.14 4.03
N VAL A 573 -27.56 -3.53 3.33
CA VAL A 573 -28.33 -2.38 3.81
C VAL A 573 -29.41 -2.92 4.75
N PHE A 574 -29.32 -2.59 6.03
CA PHE A 574 -30.47 -2.72 6.92
C PHE A 574 -31.48 -1.62 6.58
N ASN A 575 -32.68 -2.06 6.24
CA ASN A 575 -33.85 -1.25 5.96
C ASN A 575 -34.52 -0.95 7.30
N ASP A 576 -34.22 0.21 7.89
CA ASP A 576 -34.97 0.72 9.04
C ASP A 576 -36.26 1.37 8.53
N ASN A 577 -37.32 0.57 8.50
CA ASN A 577 -38.67 1.08 8.42
C ASN A 577 -39.40 0.68 9.69
N ASP A 578 -39.30 1.53 10.72
CA ASP A 578 -40.46 1.77 11.57
C ASP A 578 -40.51 3.25 11.93
N GLY A 579 -41.57 3.89 11.47
CA GLY A 579 -41.80 5.31 11.61
C GLY A 579 -42.37 5.65 12.99
N SER A 580 -41.96 6.78 13.52
CA SER A 580 -42.92 7.71 14.10
C SER A 580 -42.41 9.12 13.87
N ASP A 581 -43.24 9.86 13.13
CA ASP A 581 -43.12 11.28 12.86
C ASP A 581 -43.18 12.10 14.16
N ASP A 582 -42.40 13.18 14.23
CA ASP A 582 -42.96 14.52 14.40
C ASP A 582 -41.89 15.58 14.08
N GLU A 583 -41.95 16.00 12.81
CA GLU A 583 -41.95 17.38 12.30
C GLU A 583 -41.17 18.53 12.99
N ASN A 584 -40.34 19.14 12.12
CA ASN A 584 -40.18 20.58 11.85
C ASN A 584 -39.04 21.38 12.53
N ASP A 585 -38.13 21.82 11.64
CA ASP A 585 -37.68 23.21 11.40
C ASP A 585 -36.99 23.97 12.56
N ASP A 586 -35.93 24.76 12.38
CA ASP A 586 -35.25 25.28 11.20
C ASP A 586 -33.84 25.72 11.61
N LYS A 587 -33.05 26.04 10.59
CA LYS A 587 -31.66 26.51 10.60
C LYS A 587 -31.45 27.79 11.42
N ASP A 588 -30.25 27.94 12.03
CA ASP A 588 -29.26 28.91 11.53
C ASP A 588 -27.90 28.90 12.27
N LYS A 589 -26.84 28.84 11.46
CA LYS A 589 -25.44 29.21 11.75
C LYS A 589 -25.30 30.76 11.59
N PRO A 590 -24.11 31.39 11.74
CA PRO A 590 -22.92 31.11 12.55
C PRO A 590 -22.36 32.36 13.29
N LEU A 591 -21.51 32.17 14.30
CA LEU A 591 -20.67 33.25 14.86
C LEU A 591 -19.22 33.18 14.33
N LYS A 592 -18.80 34.23 13.63
CA LYS A 592 -17.40 34.55 13.29
C LYS A 592 -16.91 35.69 14.19
N LYS A 593 -15.69 35.52 14.74
CA LYS A 593 -14.55 36.49 14.85
C LYS A 593 -14.85 37.88 15.44
N LYS A 594 -14.03 38.55 16.25
CA LYS A 594 -12.60 38.48 16.60
C LYS A 594 -12.32 39.66 17.58
N VAL A 595 -11.20 39.59 18.32
CA VAL A 595 -10.31 40.72 18.70
C VAL A 595 -10.90 41.69 19.76
N SER A 596 -10.21 42.18 20.79
CA SER A 596 -8.82 42.58 21.05
C SER A 596 -8.63 42.60 22.58
N GLN A 597 -7.56 42.05 23.15
CA GLN A 597 -6.27 42.72 23.37
C GLN A 597 -6.37 43.98 24.27
N ILE A 598 -5.71 43.89 25.45
CA ILE A 598 -4.78 44.87 26.05
C ILE A 598 -5.04 45.18 27.55
N LYS A 599 -3.96 44.94 28.32
CA LYS A 599 -3.49 45.60 29.56
C LYS A 599 -3.95 45.09 30.94
N LYS A 600 -2.95 44.49 31.62
CA LYS A 600 -2.34 44.93 32.89
C LYS A 600 -3.31 45.16 34.07
N ASN A 601 -3.27 44.28 35.08
CA ASN A 601 -2.31 44.35 36.18
C ASN A 601 -2.72 43.38 37.29
N VAL A 602 -1.69 42.78 37.89
CA VAL A 602 -1.76 41.83 38.99
C VAL A 602 -1.87 42.57 40.34
N MET A 603 -2.58 41.93 41.27
CA MET A 603 -2.53 42.03 42.74
C MET A 603 -3.03 43.30 43.45
N LYS A 604 -4.07 43.12 44.27
CA LYS A 604 -4.02 43.43 45.70
C LYS A 604 -4.78 42.37 46.53
N LEU A 605 -4.01 41.68 47.38
CA LEU A 605 -4.26 41.39 48.81
C LEU A 605 -5.63 40.78 49.24
N LYS A 606 -5.57 39.47 49.59
CA LYS A 606 -6.01 38.77 50.84
C LYS A 606 -6.94 39.50 51.84
N PRO A 607 -7.65 38.82 52.80
CA PRO A 607 -7.84 37.36 53.02
C PRO A 607 -9.26 36.91 53.51
N ASN A 608 -9.38 35.60 53.77
CA ASN A 608 -10.08 34.95 54.90
C ASN A 608 -11.59 34.61 54.86
N ARG A 609 -11.81 33.30 55.14
CA ARG A 609 -12.96 32.63 55.80
C ARG A 609 -14.25 32.59 54.96
N LEU A 610 -14.91 31.45 54.75
CA LEU A 610 -15.04 30.20 55.51
C LEU A 610 -14.91 28.98 54.59
#